data_AF-A0ABD5T8H1-F1
#
_entry.id   AF-A0ABD5T8H1-F1
#
_cell.length_a   1.000
_cell.length_b   1.000
_cell.length_c   1.000
_cell.angle_alpha   90.00
_cell.angle_beta   90.00
_cell.angle_gamma   90.00
#
_symmetry.space_group_name_H-M   'P 1'
#
loop_
_entity.id
_entity.type
_entity.pdbx_description
1 polymer ?
#
loop_
_entity_poly.entity_id
_entity_poly.type
_entity_poly.pdbx_seq_one_letter_code
_entity_poly.pdbx_strand_id
1 'polypeptide(L)' 'MRPAEYDFHLFDLDGTLVDAEWSYTRAVFDRVGNRLDRRFSDREARVLWHGLGGARGDTLREIGVDPDAFWPAFHAVEDP' A
#
# COMPACT_ATOMS: atom_id res chain seq x y z
N MET A 1 -35.74 -8.17 -22.34
CA MET A 1 -34.30 -8.51 -22.42
C MET A 1 -33.75 -8.45 -21.02
N ARG A 2 -33.34 -9.58 -20.42
CA ARG A 2 -32.60 -9.54 -19.15
C ARG A 2 -31.21 -8.99 -19.47
N PRO A 3 -30.62 -8.09 -18.65
CA PRO A 3 -29.22 -7.74 -18.82
C PRO A 3 -28.41 -9.04 -18.78
N ALA A 4 -27.37 -9.16 -19.62
CA ALA A 4 -26.42 -10.26 -19.49
C ALA A 4 -25.90 -10.28 -18.04
N GLU A 5 -25.77 -11.47 -17.44
CA GLU A 5 -25.13 -11.60 -16.14
C GLU A 5 -23.71 -11.02 -16.26
N TYR A 6 -23.38 -10.07 -15.39
CA TYR A 6 -22.06 -9.46 -15.41
C TYR A 6 -21.07 -10.41 -14.75
N ASP A 7 -20.08 -10.84 -15.52
CA ASP A 7 -18.85 -11.42 -14.97
C ASP A 7 -17.91 -10.27 -14.57
N PHE A 8 -17.51 -10.23 -13.30
CA PHE A 8 -16.61 -9.21 -12.78
C PHE A 8 -15.23 -9.79 -12.47
N HIS A 9 -14.19 -9.06 -12.84
CA HIS A 9 -12.81 -9.34 -12.45
C HIS A 9 -12.27 -8.19 -11.62
N LEU A 10 -11.71 -8.51 -10.46
CA LEU A 10 -11.00 -7.56 -9.60
C LEU A 10 -9.53 -7.96 -9.58
N PHE A 11 -8.67 -7.07 -10.06
CA PHE A 11 -7.22 -7.24 -10.05
C PHE A 11 -6.59 -6.16 -9.18
N ASP A 12 -5.49 -6.51 -8.52
CA ASP A 12 -4.54 -5.51 -8.06
C ASP A 12 -3.89 -4.82 -9.28
N LEU A 13 -3.30 -3.64 -9.08
CA LEU A 13 -2.62 -2.91 -10.14
C LEU A 13 -1.13 -3.27 -10.18
N ASP A 14 -0.42 -2.95 -9.10
CA ASP A 14 1.04 -2.99 -9.03
C ASP A 14 1.54 -4.43 -8.88
N GLY A 15 2.43 -4.86 -9.77
CA GLY A 15 2.91 -6.24 -9.83
C GLY A 15 1.88 -7.24 -10.37
N THR A 16 0.69 -6.78 -10.78
CA THR A 16 -0.35 -7.61 -11.41
C THR A 16 -0.64 -7.17 -12.84
N LEU A 17 -1.12 -5.93 -13.01
CA LEU A 17 -1.41 -5.36 -14.34
C LEU A 17 -0.28 -4.43 -14.81
N VAL A 18 0.39 -3.77 -13.87
CA VAL A 18 1.51 -2.85 -14.12
C VAL A 18 2.76 -3.42 -13.45
N ASP A 19 3.87 -3.46 -14.20
CA ASP A 19 5.17 -3.78 -13.62
C ASP A 19 5.70 -2.57 -12.83
N ALA A 20 5.29 -2.49 -11.57
CA ALA A 20 5.76 -1.49 -10.63
C ALA A 20 7.14 -1.91 -10.11
N GLU A 21 8.16 -1.15 -10.48
CA GLU A 21 9.53 -1.39 -10.01
C GLU A 21 9.60 -1.39 -8.47
N TRP A 22 10.16 -2.45 -7.88
CA TRP A 22 10.34 -2.54 -6.43
C TRP A 22 11.14 -1.36 -5.84
N SER A 23 12.06 -0.80 -6.63
CA SER A 23 12.85 0.37 -6.26
C SER A 23 11.97 1.59 -5.93
N TYR A 24 10.86 1.77 -6.66
CA TYR A 24 9.87 2.82 -6.41
C TYR A 24 9.18 2.62 -5.06
N THR A 25 8.59 1.45 -4.83
CA THR A 25 7.92 1.12 -3.56
C THR A 25 8.86 1.30 -2.37
N ARG A 26 10.10 0.81 -2.47
CA ARG A 26 11.11 0.98 -1.41
C ARG A 26 11.38 2.46 -1.13
N ALA A 27 11.59 3.26 -2.17
CA ALA A 27 11.87 4.70 -2.03
C ALA A 27 10.69 5.47 -1.43
N VAL A 28 9.45 5.11 -1.77
CA VAL A 28 8.24 5.67 -1.16
C VAL A 28 8.22 5.38 0.34
N PHE A 29 8.40 4.12 0.74
CA PHE A 29 8.41 3.75 2.15
C PHE A 29 9.57 4.35 2.95
N ASP A 30 10.72 4.60 2.32
CA ASP A 30 11.81 5.36 2.95
C ASP A 30 11.40 6.81 3.23
N ARG A 31 10.73 7.48 2.27
CA ARG A 31 10.26 8.86 2.45
C ARG A 31 9.12 8.99 3.46
N VAL A 32 8.21 8.01 3.49
CA VAL A 32 7.13 7.94 4.50
C VAL A 32 7.73 7.64 5.87
N GLY A 33 8.65 6.69 5.96
CA GLY A 33 9.37 6.37 7.19
C GLY A 33 10.08 7.58 7.79
N ASN A 34 10.78 8.37 6.98
CA ASN A 34 11.41 9.61 7.42
C ASN A 34 10.42 10.63 8.00
N ARG A 35 9.20 10.71 7.46
CA ARG A 35 8.14 11.60 7.97
C ARG A 35 7.56 11.11 9.30
N LEU A 36 7.62 9.80 9.56
CA LEU A 36 7.09 9.16 10.76
C LEU A 36 8.17 8.82 11.81
N ASP A 37 9.41 9.23 11.58
CA ASP A 37 10.58 8.85 12.39
C ASP A 37 10.70 7.33 12.62
N ARG A 38 10.48 6.56 11.55
CA ARG A 38 10.47 5.08 11.57
C ARG A 38 11.10 4.50 10.31
N ARG A 39 11.69 3.31 10.44
CA ARG A 39 12.06 2.48 9.29
C ARG A 39 11.04 1.36 9.07
N PHE A 40 10.60 1.21 7.83
CA PHE A 40 9.88 0.02 7.37
C PHE A 40 10.86 -1.00 6.82
N SER A 41 10.75 -2.25 7.24
CA SER A 41 11.41 -3.38 6.60
C SER A 41 10.83 -3.64 5.20
N ASP A 42 11.58 -4.33 4.35
CA ASP A 42 11.10 -4.71 3.00
C ASP A 42 9.84 -5.58 3.07
N ARG A 43 9.71 -6.39 4.13
CA ARG A 43 8.51 -7.19 4.36
C ARG A 43 7.31 -6.31 4.67
N GLU A 44 7.44 -5.36 5.61
CA GLU A 44 6.36 -4.43 5.94
C GLU A 44 5.94 -3.60 4.73
N ALA A 45 6.91 -3.08 3.97
CA ALA A 45 6.64 -2.32 2.74
C ALA A 45 5.85 -3.16 1.73
N ARG A 46 6.29 -4.39 1.44
CA ARG A 46 5.60 -5.29 0.50
C ARG A 46 4.19 -5.65 0.96
N VAL A 47 4.03 -5.95 2.24
CA VAL A 47 2.75 -6.32 2.85
C VAL A 47 1.77 -5.15 2.76
N LEU A 48 2.20 -3.95 3.12
CA LEU A 48 1.36 -2.74 3.10
C LEU A 48 1.02 -2.31 1.66
N TRP A 49 1.99 -2.37 0.73
CA TRP A 49 1.79 -1.99 -0.67
C TRP A 49 0.68 -2.83 -1.33
N HIS A 50 0.78 -4.16 -1.24
CA HIS A 50 -0.19 -5.07 -1.85
C HIS A 50 -1.38 -5.42 -0.94
N GLY A 51 -1.48 -4.83 0.26
CA GLY A 51 -2.56 -5.12 1.21
C GLY A 51 -2.62 -6.59 1.64
N LEU A 52 -1.46 -7.26 1.75
CA LEU A 52 -1.40 -8.65 2.19
C LEU A 52 -1.73 -8.73 3.67
N GLY A 53 -2.56 -9.70 4.09
CA GLY A 53 -2.87 -9.91 5.50
C GLY A 53 -4.16 -9.24 6.01
N GLY A 54 -4.96 -8.62 5.14
CA GLY A 54 -6.29 -8.12 5.48
C GLY A 54 -6.41 -6.60 5.35
N ALA A 55 -7.22 -5.98 6.20
CA ALA A 55 -7.40 -4.54 6.18
C ALA A 55 -6.09 -3.83 6.55
N ARG A 56 -5.59 -2.97 5.67
CA ARG A 56 -4.30 -2.26 5.88
C ARG A 56 -4.26 -1.49 7.21
N GLY A 57 -5.39 -0.96 7.66
CA GLY A 57 -5.48 -0.29 8.97
C GLY A 57 -5.13 -1.21 10.13
N ASP A 58 -5.53 -2.48 10.07
CA ASP A 58 -5.22 -3.45 11.12
C ASP A 58 -3.76 -3.88 11.02
N THR A 59 -3.25 -4.14 9.81
CA THR A 59 -1.82 -4.43 9.60
C THR A 59 -0.92 -3.30 10.09
N LEU A 60 -1.28 -2.03 9.85
CA LEU A 60 -0.56 -0.87 10.37
C LEU A 60 -0.53 -0.88 11.90
N ARG A 61 -1.67 -1.12 12.55
CA ARG A 61 -1.75 -1.21 14.02
C ARG A 61 -0.94 -2.37 14.58
N GLU A 62 -0.95 -3.53 13.95
CA GLU A 62 -0.17 -4.70 14.34
C GLU A 62 1.34 -4.43 14.33
N ILE A 63 1.82 -3.64 13.38
CA ILE A 63 3.23 -3.24 13.33
C ILE A 63 3.52 -1.98 14.15
N GLY A 64 2.54 -1.43 14.87
CA GLY A 64 2.70 -0.25 15.74
C GLY A 64 2.79 1.07 14.97
N VAL A 65 2.07 1.20 13.86
CA VAL A 65 1.93 2.43 13.08
C VAL A 65 0.48 2.90 13.17
N ASP A 66 0.29 4.16 13.53
CA ASP A 66 -1.03 4.79 13.53
C ASP A 66 -1.51 5.02 12.10
N PRO A 67 -2.64 4.43 11.65
CA PRO A 67 -3.18 4.68 10.33
C PRO A 67 -3.48 6.15 10.05
N ASP A 68 -3.90 6.91 11.07
CA ASP A 68 -4.26 8.32 10.92
C ASP A 68 -3.03 9.21 10.73
N ALA A 69 -1.85 8.76 11.16
CA ALA A 69 -0.56 9.39 10.83
C ALA A 69 0.02 8.88 9.50
N PHE A 70 -0.16 7.59 9.21
CA PHE A 70 0.41 6.95 8.02
C PHE A 70 -0.16 7.49 6.72
N TRP A 71 -1.50 7.53 6.57
CA TRP A 71 -2.12 7.89 5.30
C TRP A 71 -1.78 9.32 4.86
N PRO A 72 -1.83 10.35 5.72
CA PRO A 72 -1.37 11.69 5.34
C PRO A 72 0.10 11.71 4.91
N ALA A 73 0.99 11.00 5.61
CA ALA A 73 2.41 10.94 5.25
C ALA A 73 2.64 10.23 3.92
N PHE A 74 1.89 9.15 3.66
CA PHE A 74 1.93 8.40 2.40
C PHE A 74 1.41 9.24 1.23
N HIS A 75 0.25 9.88 1.37
CA HIS A 75 -0.31 10.75 0.33
C HIS A 75 0.60 11.94 -0.01
N ALA A 76 1.21 12.57 1.00
CA ALA A 76 2.19 13.64 0.78
C ALA A 76 3.51 13.18 0.12
N VAL A 77 3.70 11.87 -0.07
CA VAL A 77 4.85 11.30 -0.79
C VAL A 77 4.45 10.87 -2.21
N GLU A 78 3.25 10.30 -2.39
CA GLU A 78 2.73 9.89 -3.69
C GLU A 78 2.21 11.07 -4.55
N ASP A 79 1.74 12.14 -3.91
CA ASP A 79 1.25 13.38 -4.55
C ASP A 79 2.00 14.60 -4.00
N PRO A 80 3.27 14.81 -4.41
CA PRO A 80 4.15 15.84 -3.85
C PRO A 80 3.89 17.28 -4.33
#